data_AF-I3CRZ9-F1
#
_entry.id   AF-I3CRZ9-F1
#
_cell.length_a   1.000
_cell.length_b   1.000
_cell.length_c   1.000
_cell.angle_alpha   90.00
_cell.angle_beta   90.00
_cell.angle_gamma   90.00
#
_symmetry.space_group_name_H-M   'P 1'
#
loop_
_entity.id
_entity.type
_entity.pdbx_description
1 polymer ?
#
loop_
_entity_poly.entity_id
_entity_poly.type
_entity_poly.pdbx_seq_one_letter_code
_entity_poly.pdbx_strand_id
1 'polypeptide(L)'
;MKEMKMLIFDHVTGDDIIDFDPATGLWRYPEKPRVTPELEIMARFTLPVRGSFTEVDGKRYYLYWTADRILLFRLPDGTEYTLFRHLSDARFEDLRDGLKFEIVPAERRDGSAIPGYSTVRMHDKTGTLLHEVSYFSQRYLQLYMMDITPFTDRDLGTWDFFVALKDAVEKISKKCSSEQNESPLASRIRARTGERCPLDGFWLVADSVDYRIEAKQGELMPSSQGRNVNWEWISRELIPAALFTD
;
A
#
# COMPACT_ATOMS: atom_id res chain seq x y z
N MET A 1 22.22 9.17 5.60
CA MET A 1 20.96 8.76 4.93
C MET A 1 19.84 9.00 5.93
N LYS A 2 18.87 9.85 5.59
CA LYS A 2 17.78 10.19 6.52
C LYS A 2 16.76 9.04 6.49
N GLU A 3 16.39 8.51 7.65
CA GLU A 3 15.41 7.42 7.81
C GLU A 3 14.10 7.80 7.10
N MET A 4 13.72 7.05 6.07
CA MET A 4 12.47 7.29 5.35
C MET A 4 11.36 6.53 6.08
N LYS A 5 10.80 7.17 7.11
CA LYS A 5 9.68 6.62 7.88
C LYS A 5 8.38 6.75 7.09
N MET A 6 7.51 5.77 7.28
CA MET A 6 6.23 5.69 6.60
C MET A 6 5.13 5.36 7.61
N LEU A 7 3.97 6.01 7.46
CA LEU A 7 2.81 5.69 8.26
C LEU A 7 2.07 4.50 7.64
N ILE A 8 1.84 3.47 8.44
CA ILE A 8 1.01 2.30 8.12
C ILE A 8 0.12 1.98 9.33
N PHE A 9 -0.98 1.27 9.11
CA PHE A 9 -1.93 0.94 10.18
C PHE A 9 -2.11 -0.57 10.38
N ASP A 10 -2.52 -1.00 11.56
CA ASP A 10 -3.02 -2.37 11.76
C ASP A 10 -4.30 -2.54 10.94
N HIS A 11 -4.20 -3.38 9.91
CA HIS A 11 -5.23 -3.56 8.90
C HIS A 11 -6.62 -3.78 9.48
N VAL A 12 -6.69 -4.53 10.58
CA VAL A 12 -7.95 -4.98 11.19
C VAL A 12 -8.64 -3.83 11.93
N THR A 13 -7.87 -2.88 12.46
CA THR A 13 -8.42 -1.79 13.27
C THR A 13 -8.61 -0.51 12.49
N GLY A 14 -7.84 -0.28 11.42
CA GLY A 14 -7.86 1.00 10.69
C GLY A 14 -7.16 2.16 11.41
N ASP A 15 -7.09 2.09 12.74
CA ASP A 15 -6.75 3.21 13.63
C ASP A 15 -5.40 3.08 14.33
N ASP A 16 -4.85 1.86 14.47
CA ASP A 16 -3.55 1.66 15.10
C ASP A 16 -2.41 1.97 14.11
N ILE A 17 -2.00 3.25 14.06
CA ILE A 17 -1.00 3.76 13.11
C ILE A 17 0.39 3.77 13.75
N ILE A 18 1.38 3.27 12.99
CA ILE A 18 2.80 3.26 13.36
C ILE A 18 3.66 4.02 12.34
N ASP A 19 4.72 4.66 12.83
CA ASP A 19 5.90 5.05 12.05
C ASP A 19 6.73 3.79 11.81
N PHE A 20 6.71 3.29 10.57
CA PHE A 20 7.49 2.13 10.14
C PHE A 20 8.75 2.57 9.39
N ASP A 21 9.91 2.02 9.75
CA ASP A 21 11.15 2.13 8.98
C ASP A 21 11.35 0.87 8.12
N PRO A 22 11.15 0.96 6.79
CA PRO A 22 11.33 -0.18 5.90
C PRO A 22 12.80 -0.62 5.81
N ALA A 23 13.80 0.22 6.10
CA ALA A 23 15.18 -0.21 6.03
C ALA A 23 15.53 -1.23 7.13
N THR A 24 14.95 -1.06 8.32
CA THR A 24 15.31 -1.84 9.52
C THR A 24 14.19 -2.78 9.98
N GLY A 25 12.95 -2.56 9.54
CA GLY A 25 11.77 -3.24 10.06
C GLY A 25 11.34 -2.75 11.45
N LEU A 26 12.02 -1.73 11.99
CA LEU A 26 11.67 -1.13 13.28
C LEU A 26 10.45 -0.22 13.13
N TRP A 27 9.70 -0.09 14.21
CA TRP A 27 8.52 0.76 14.26
C TRP A 27 8.37 1.45 15.61
N ARG A 28 7.58 2.51 15.63
CA ARG A 28 7.16 3.25 16.83
C ARG A 28 5.80 3.91 16.60
N TYR A 29 5.16 4.35 17.68
CA TYR A 29 3.99 5.22 17.56
C TYR A 29 4.35 6.62 17.06
N PRO A 30 3.54 7.23 16.17
CA PRO A 30 3.75 8.60 15.74
C PRO A 30 3.55 9.57 16.91
N GLU A 31 4.31 10.67 16.93
CA GLU A 31 4.23 11.68 17.99
C GLU A 31 2.88 12.42 18.02
N LYS A 32 2.17 12.45 16.89
CA LYS A 32 0.84 13.05 16.75
C LYS A 32 -0.15 11.99 16.27
N PRO A 33 -1.37 11.96 16.83
CA PRO A 33 -2.44 11.13 16.30
C PRO A 33 -2.63 11.38 14.80
N ARG A 34 -2.82 10.29 14.06
CA ARG A 34 -3.13 10.31 12.64
C ARG A 34 -4.48 9.62 12.47
N VAL A 35 -5.20 9.97 11.41
CA VAL A 35 -6.45 9.30 11.02
C VAL A 35 -6.22 8.72 9.65
N THR A 36 -6.63 7.47 9.48
CA THR A 36 -6.57 6.78 8.21
C THR A 36 -7.84 7.09 7.42
N PRO A 37 -7.76 7.59 6.17
CA PRO A 37 -8.93 7.64 5.32
C PRO A 37 -9.37 6.21 4.96
N GLU A 38 -10.68 5.96 4.92
CA GLU A 38 -11.29 4.69 4.51
C GLU A 38 -11.12 4.50 2.99
N LEU A 39 -9.91 4.11 2.57
CA LEU A 39 -9.57 3.91 1.16
C LEU A 39 -8.85 2.57 0.97
N GLU A 40 -9.11 1.92 -0.16
CA GLU A 40 -8.37 0.71 -0.56
C GLU A 40 -6.90 1.01 -0.82
N ILE A 41 -6.03 -0.01 -0.68
CA ILE A 41 -4.58 0.13 -0.92
C ILE A 41 -4.25 0.73 -2.28
N MET A 42 -5.03 0.43 -3.33
CA MET A 42 -4.83 0.97 -4.68
C MET A 42 -4.90 2.52 -4.73
N ALA A 43 -5.62 3.17 -3.80
CA ALA A 43 -5.76 4.63 -3.75
C ALA A 43 -4.77 5.32 -2.78
N ARG A 44 -3.91 4.56 -2.09
CA ARG A 44 -3.07 5.10 -0.98
C ARG A 44 -1.72 5.66 -1.41
N PHE A 45 -1.33 5.53 -2.69
CA PHE A 45 -0.01 5.99 -3.17
C PHE A 45 0.21 7.52 -3.04
N THR A 46 -0.85 8.31 -2.88
CA THR A 46 -0.82 9.78 -2.69
C THR A 46 -1.02 10.21 -1.22
N LEU A 47 -1.21 9.26 -0.31
CA LEU A 47 -1.61 9.53 1.07
C LEU A 47 -0.43 9.43 2.04
N PRO A 48 -0.49 10.10 3.20
CA PRO A 48 0.50 9.91 4.27
C PRO A 48 0.49 8.49 4.83
N VAL A 49 -0.69 7.91 5.05
CA VAL A 49 -0.85 6.50 5.45
C VAL A 49 -0.89 5.63 4.20
N ARG A 50 0.22 4.92 3.94
CA ARG A 50 0.53 4.32 2.63
C ARG A 50 0.28 2.83 2.53
N GLY A 51 -0.14 2.22 3.62
CA GLY A 51 -0.25 0.77 3.70
C GLY A 51 -0.79 0.32 5.04
N SER A 52 -0.75 -0.99 5.23
CA SER A 52 -1.22 -1.65 6.42
C SER A 52 -0.34 -2.86 6.75
N PHE A 53 -0.48 -3.37 7.96
CA PHE A 53 0.14 -4.61 8.38
C PHE A 53 -0.86 -5.51 9.09
N THR A 54 -0.52 -6.79 9.20
CA THR A 54 -1.20 -7.74 10.08
C THR A 54 -0.17 -8.58 10.83
N GLU A 55 -0.58 -9.22 11.92
CA GLU A 55 0.25 -10.12 12.71
C GLU A 55 -0.38 -11.51 12.78
N VAL A 56 0.40 -12.53 12.43
CA VAL A 56 0.03 -13.95 12.55
C VAL A 56 1.10 -14.64 13.38
N ASP A 57 0.73 -15.22 14.51
CA ASP A 57 1.65 -15.91 15.44
C ASP A 57 2.89 -15.08 15.82
N GLY A 58 2.70 -13.79 16.11
CA GLY A 58 3.78 -12.87 16.46
C GLY A 58 4.64 -12.39 15.29
N LYS A 59 4.28 -12.77 14.05
CA LYS A 59 5.01 -12.42 12.83
C LYS A 59 4.22 -11.43 11.99
N ARG A 60 4.86 -10.31 11.63
CA ARG A 60 4.21 -9.23 10.88
C ARG A 60 4.39 -9.35 9.38
N TYR A 61 3.30 -9.10 8.67
CA TYR A 61 3.24 -8.96 7.22
C TYR A 61 2.88 -7.52 6.89
N TYR A 62 3.50 -6.95 5.86
CA TYR A 62 3.28 -5.56 5.49
C TYR A 62 2.90 -5.44 4.02
N LEU A 63 1.96 -4.54 3.72
CA LEU A 63 1.57 -4.15 2.37
C LEU A 63 1.54 -2.63 2.29
N TYR A 64 2.43 -2.02 1.51
CA TYR A 64 2.57 -0.55 1.49
C TYR A 64 3.18 0.01 0.20
N TRP A 65 2.85 1.27 -0.09
CA TRP A 65 3.47 2.04 -1.17
C TRP A 65 4.76 2.73 -0.70
N THR A 66 5.88 2.46 -1.38
CA THR A 66 7.12 3.22 -1.21
C THR A 66 6.99 4.67 -1.71
N ALA A 67 7.92 5.54 -1.31
CA ALA A 67 8.05 6.88 -1.89
C ALA A 67 8.20 6.83 -3.42
N ASP A 68 8.83 5.76 -3.91
CA ASP A 68 9.08 5.46 -5.32
C ASP A 68 7.83 4.96 -6.06
N ARG A 69 6.68 4.97 -5.38
CA ARG A 69 5.37 4.50 -5.84
C ARG A 69 5.40 3.07 -6.34
N ILE A 70 6.16 2.24 -5.63
CA ILE A 70 6.14 0.78 -5.78
C ILE A 70 5.35 0.22 -4.61
N LEU A 71 4.32 -0.57 -4.91
CA LEU A 71 3.59 -1.36 -3.92
C LEU A 71 4.43 -2.58 -3.57
N LEU A 72 4.76 -2.74 -2.30
CA LEU A 72 5.54 -3.85 -1.77
C LEU A 72 4.68 -4.72 -0.86
N PHE A 73 4.87 -6.03 -0.97
CA PHE A 73 4.49 -7.00 0.05
C PHE A 73 5.75 -7.51 0.74
N ARG A 74 5.81 -7.36 2.07
CA ARG A 74 6.98 -7.75 2.87
C ARG A 74 6.63 -8.85 3.86
N LEU A 75 7.44 -9.90 3.85
CA LEU A 75 7.34 -11.04 4.74
C LEU A 75 8.02 -10.75 6.11
N PRO A 76 7.71 -11.56 7.14
CA PRO A 76 8.29 -11.40 8.47
C PRO A 76 9.81 -11.54 8.55
N ASP A 77 10.42 -12.27 7.62
CA ASP A 77 11.87 -12.45 7.54
C ASP A 77 12.60 -11.28 6.85
N GLY A 78 11.85 -10.27 6.40
CA GLY A 78 12.36 -9.12 5.67
C GLY A 78 12.41 -9.29 4.16
N THR A 79 12.02 -10.44 3.61
CA THR A 79 11.90 -10.63 2.17
C THR A 79 10.82 -9.71 1.59
N GLU A 80 11.14 -9.00 0.51
CA GLU A 80 10.25 -8.05 -0.15
C GLU A 80 9.90 -8.51 -1.56
N TYR A 81 8.62 -8.38 -1.91
CA TYR A 81 8.08 -8.64 -3.24
C TYR A 81 7.50 -7.36 -3.83
N THR A 82 8.03 -6.93 -4.97
CA THR A 82 7.48 -5.83 -5.76
C THR A 82 6.23 -6.28 -6.48
N LEU A 83 5.12 -5.58 -6.29
CA LEU A 83 3.84 -5.93 -6.90
C LEU A 83 3.55 -5.04 -8.10
N PHE A 84 3.44 -3.73 -7.89
CA PHE A 84 3.06 -2.79 -8.94
C PHE A 84 3.78 -1.47 -8.78
N ARG A 85 3.95 -0.74 -9.88
CA ARG A 85 4.33 0.67 -9.85
C ARG A 85 3.18 1.54 -10.34
N HIS A 86 2.86 2.60 -9.60
CA HIS A 86 1.94 3.62 -10.08
C HIS A 86 2.67 4.55 -11.06
N LEU A 87 2.08 4.75 -12.25
CA LEU A 87 2.67 5.57 -13.32
C LEU A 87 2.07 6.97 -13.32
N SER A 88 0.81 7.09 -13.70
CA SER A 88 0.01 8.30 -13.69
C SER A 88 -1.46 7.93 -13.67
N ASP A 89 -2.30 8.80 -13.10
CA ASP A 89 -3.76 8.63 -13.13
C ASP A 89 -4.16 7.25 -12.62
N ALA A 90 -4.96 6.48 -13.37
CA ALA A 90 -5.35 5.11 -13.02
C ALA A 90 -4.48 4.02 -13.67
N ARG A 91 -3.24 4.33 -14.09
CA ARG A 91 -2.34 3.39 -14.79
C ARG A 91 -1.25 2.83 -13.89
N PHE A 92 -1.03 1.54 -14.04
CA PHE A 92 -0.02 0.78 -13.30
C PHE A 92 0.88 -0.03 -14.24
N GLU A 93 2.11 -0.26 -13.77
CA GLU A 93 3.05 -1.24 -14.31
C GLU A 93 3.04 -2.47 -13.39
N ASP A 94 2.99 -3.66 -13.98
CA ASP A 94 3.07 -4.94 -13.28
C ASP A 94 4.53 -5.33 -13.02
N LEU A 95 4.91 -5.46 -11.75
CA LEU A 95 6.26 -5.80 -11.32
C LEU A 95 6.36 -7.19 -10.68
N ARG A 96 5.29 -7.99 -10.71
CA ARG A 96 5.20 -9.25 -9.99
C ARG A 96 6.08 -10.37 -10.54
N ASP A 97 6.57 -10.27 -11.78
CA ASP A 97 7.20 -11.39 -12.51
C ASP A 97 6.40 -12.71 -12.39
N GLY A 98 5.08 -12.62 -12.54
CA GLY A 98 4.16 -13.76 -12.48
C GLY A 98 3.84 -14.32 -11.09
N LEU A 99 4.17 -13.59 -10.01
CA LEU A 99 3.75 -13.90 -8.65
C LEU A 99 2.22 -14.04 -8.54
N LYS A 100 1.76 -15.12 -7.88
CA LYS A 100 0.34 -15.41 -7.64
C LYS A 100 0.07 -15.63 -6.16
N PHE A 101 -1.12 -15.23 -5.74
CA PHE A 101 -1.62 -15.43 -4.38
C PHE A 101 -2.89 -16.27 -4.43
N GLU A 102 -2.98 -17.26 -3.56
CA GLU A 102 -4.19 -18.03 -3.34
C GLU A 102 -4.53 -18.07 -1.86
N ILE A 103 -5.83 -18.15 -1.56
CA ILE A 103 -6.35 -18.36 -0.22
C ILE A 103 -7.22 -19.59 -0.29
N VAL A 104 -6.86 -20.61 0.48
CA VAL A 104 -7.54 -21.92 0.51
C VAL A 104 -7.91 -22.29 1.95
N PRO A 105 -8.86 -23.21 2.20
CA PRO A 105 -9.05 -23.77 3.53
C PRO A 105 -7.74 -24.35 4.07
N ALA A 106 -7.42 -24.12 5.34
CA ALA A 106 -6.27 -24.77 5.95
C ALA A 106 -6.55 -26.26 6.14
N GLU A 107 -5.54 -27.10 5.94
CA GLU A 107 -5.68 -28.55 6.01
C GLU A 107 -4.72 -29.15 7.04
N ARG A 108 -5.15 -30.23 7.69
CA ARG A 108 -4.29 -31.08 8.52
C ARG A 108 -3.47 -32.00 7.60
N ARG A 109 -2.50 -32.72 8.20
CA ARG A 109 -1.68 -33.72 7.49
C ARG A 109 -2.50 -34.83 6.79
N ASP A 110 -3.71 -35.10 7.26
CA ASP A 110 -4.62 -36.09 6.68
C ASP A 110 -5.53 -35.53 5.57
N GLY A 111 -5.34 -34.26 5.18
CA GLY A 111 -6.16 -33.56 4.18
C GLY A 111 -7.50 -33.04 4.70
N SER A 112 -7.83 -33.24 5.98
CA SER A 112 -9.05 -32.67 6.55
C SER A 112 -8.91 -31.18 6.80
N ALA A 113 -9.96 -30.41 6.51
CA ALA A 113 -9.97 -28.97 6.77
C ALA A 113 -9.86 -28.67 8.28
N ILE A 114 -9.11 -27.63 8.62
CA ILE A 114 -9.03 -27.05 9.96
C ILE A 114 -10.14 -25.99 10.07
N PRO A 115 -11.20 -26.22 10.86
CA PRO A 115 -12.33 -25.29 10.92
C PRO A 115 -11.91 -23.89 11.32
N GLY A 116 -12.35 -22.90 10.55
CA GLY A 116 -12.12 -21.47 10.80
C GLY A 116 -10.74 -20.94 10.42
N TYR A 117 -9.87 -21.79 9.86
CA TYR A 117 -8.55 -21.40 9.37
C TYR A 117 -8.50 -21.39 7.84
N SER A 118 -7.80 -20.39 7.30
CA SER A 118 -7.41 -20.34 5.89
C SER A 118 -5.89 -20.39 5.79
N THR A 119 -5.39 -20.82 4.64
CA THR A 119 -3.97 -20.80 4.29
C THR A 119 -3.79 -19.92 3.08
N VAL A 120 -2.88 -18.96 3.20
CA VAL A 120 -2.42 -18.11 2.10
C VAL A 120 -1.17 -18.76 1.53
N ARG A 121 -1.16 -18.94 0.21
CA ARG A 121 0.02 -19.42 -0.50
C ARG A 121 0.40 -18.45 -1.58
N MET A 122 1.70 -18.24 -1.70
CA MET A 122 2.30 -17.39 -2.71
C MET A 122 3.18 -18.24 -3.61
N HIS A 123 2.94 -18.18 -4.91
CA HIS A 123 3.64 -18.96 -5.91
C HIS A 123 4.35 -18.07 -6.91
N ASP A 124 5.49 -18.51 -7.41
CA ASP A 124 6.16 -17.87 -8.55
C ASP A 124 5.46 -18.18 -9.89
N LYS A 125 6.01 -17.65 -10.99
CA LYS A 125 5.51 -17.90 -12.35
C LYS A 125 5.53 -19.36 -12.81
N THR A 126 6.36 -20.19 -12.19
CA THR A 126 6.46 -21.64 -12.47
C THR A 126 5.48 -22.47 -11.67
N GLY A 127 4.82 -21.86 -10.66
CA GLY A 127 3.98 -22.57 -9.70
C GLY A 127 4.74 -23.08 -8.48
N THR A 128 6.00 -22.68 -8.29
CA THR A 128 6.77 -23.04 -7.11
C THR A 128 6.26 -22.27 -5.90
N LEU A 129 5.97 -22.96 -4.80
CA LEU A 129 5.56 -22.34 -3.54
C LEU A 129 6.72 -21.54 -2.93
N LEU A 130 6.52 -20.24 -2.78
CA LEU A 130 7.51 -19.32 -2.20
C LEU A 130 7.24 -19.05 -0.71
N HIS A 131 5.97 -18.91 -0.34
CA HIS A 131 5.56 -18.63 1.04
C HIS A 131 4.18 -19.22 1.34
N GLU A 132 4.02 -19.72 2.57
CA GLU A 132 2.74 -20.23 3.07
C GLU A 132 2.52 -19.76 4.51
N VAL A 133 1.28 -19.35 4.82
CA VAL A 133 0.87 -19.03 6.19
C VAL A 133 -0.59 -19.40 6.41
N SER A 134 -0.85 -20.18 7.47
CA SER A 134 -2.21 -20.45 7.95
C SER A 134 -2.57 -19.47 9.06
N TYR A 135 -3.80 -18.98 9.05
CA TYR A 135 -4.29 -18.01 10.01
C TYR A 135 -5.79 -18.22 10.30
N PHE A 136 -6.26 -17.75 11.47
CA PHE A 136 -7.65 -17.91 11.90
C PHE A 136 -8.56 -16.88 11.21
N SER A 137 -8.82 -17.09 9.91
CA SER A 137 -9.60 -16.20 9.04
C SER A 137 -11.05 -16.02 9.50
N GLN A 138 -11.62 -16.98 10.23
CA GLN A 138 -13.00 -16.88 10.75
C GLN A 138 -13.20 -15.66 11.65
N ARG A 139 -12.17 -15.21 12.38
CA ARG A 139 -12.24 -13.99 13.17
C ARG A 139 -12.61 -12.77 12.32
N TYR A 140 -11.98 -12.62 11.15
CA TYR A 140 -12.20 -11.47 10.28
C TYR A 140 -13.55 -11.55 9.56
N LEU A 141 -13.97 -12.77 9.19
CA LEU A 141 -15.32 -13.00 8.70
C LEU A 141 -16.38 -12.59 9.72
N GLN A 142 -16.17 -12.91 11.00
CA GLN A 142 -17.09 -12.50 12.07
C GLN A 142 -17.12 -10.98 12.24
N LEU A 143 -15.97 -10.30 12.22
CA LEU A 143 -15.90 -8.84 12.27
C LEU A 143 -16.66 -8.20 11.10
N TYR A 144 -16.42 -8.69 9.88
CA TYR A 144 -17.14 -8.25 8.69
C TYR A 144 -18.66 -8.45 8.82
N MET A 145 -19.10 -9.63 9.27
CA MET A 145 -20.53 -9.91 9.49
C MET A 145 -21.18 -9.05 10.58
N MET A 146 -20.39 -8.53 11.52
CA MET A 146 -20.84 -7.65 12.59
C MET A 146 -20.73 -6.16 12.24
N ASP A 147 -20.14 -5.81 11.10
CA ASP A 147 -20.05 -4.42 10.65
C ASP A 147 -21.41 -3.91 10.20
N ILE A 148 -22.00 -3.03 11.02
CA ILE A 148 -23.29 -2.38 10.76
C ILE A 148 -23.13 -0.94 10.28
N THR A 149 -21.92 -0.53 9.87
CA THR A 149 -21.64 0.84 9.45
C THR A 149 -22.38 1.16 8.15
N PRO A 150 -23.40 2.06 8.19
CA PRO A 150 -24.19 2.34 7.01
C PRO A 150 -23.41 3.18 5.99
N PHE A 151 -23.69 2.97 4.70
CA PHE A 151 -23.13 3.75 3.57
C PHE A 151 -21.62 3.60 3.34
N THR A 152 -21.06 2.41 3.58
CA THR A 152 -19.66 2.13 3.29
C THR A 152 -19.52 0.97 2.30
N ASP A 153 -18.58 1.06 1.37
CA ASP A 153 -18.22 -0.02 0.42
C ASP A 153 -17.30 -1.07 1.08
N ARG A 154 -17.51 -1.34 2.37
CA ARG A 154 -16.66 -2.26 3.13
C ARG A 154 -16.96 -3.70 2.75
N ASP A 155 -15.92 -4.42 2.39
CA ASP A 155 -15.93 -5.84 2.06
C ASP A 155 -15.09 -6.64 3.05
N LEU A 156 -14.96 -7.94 2.83
CA LEU A 156 -14.10 -8.79 3.67
C LEU A 156 -12.64 -8.32 3.64
N GLY A 157 -12.16 -7.76 2.52
CA GLY A 157 -10.83 -7.17 2.39
C GLY A 157 -10.63 -5.86 3.17
N THR A 158 -11.67 -5.30 3.77
CA THR A 158 -11.54 -4.22 4.75
C THR A 158 -11.08 -4.74 6.11
N TRP A 159 -11.41 -6.00 6.43
CA TRP A 159 -11.16 -6.63 7.73
C TRP A 159 -10.03 -7.65 7.69
N ASP A 160 -9.90 -8.37 6.58
CA ASP A 160 -8.91 -9.43 6.38
C ASP A 160 -7.79 -8.96 5.45
N PHE A 161 -6.61 -8.74 6.02
CA PHE A 161 -5.41 -8.29 5.32
C PHE A 161 -5.05 -9.14 4.10
N PHE A 162 -5.19 -10.47 4.18
CA PHE A 162 -4.78 -11.34 3.08
C PHE A 162 -5.80 -11.34 1.94
N VAL A 163 -7.08 -11.20 2.28
CA VAL A 163 -8.13 -10.93 1.29
C VAL A 163 -7.86 -9.59 0.61
N ALA A 164 -7.55 -8.54 1.38
CA ALA A 164 -7.18 -7.23 0.85
C ALA A 164 -5.99 -7.27 -0.11
N LEU A 165 -4.94 -8.03 0.25
CA LEU A 165 -3.77 -8.25 -0.59
C LEU A 165 -4.16 -8.91 -1.92
N LYS A 166 -4.92 -10.01 -1.87
CA LYS A 166 -5.37 -10.73 -3.07
C LYS A 166 -6.23 -9.83 -3.95
N ASP A 167 -7.20 -9.14 -3.38
CA ASP A 167 -8.13 -8.29 -4.11
C ASP A 167 -7.43 -7.08 -4.73
N ALA A 168 -6.47 -6.47 -4.01
CA ALA A 168 -5.63 -5.42 -4.56
C ALA A 168 -4.82 -5.92 -5.76
N VAL A 169 -4.24 -7.11 -5.67
CA VAL A 169 -3.49 -7.73 -6.77
C VAL A 169 -4.40 -7.93 -7.97
N GLU A 170 -5.61 -8.47 -7.80
CA GLU A 170 -6.56 -8.68 -8.88
C GLU A 170 -7.08 -7.37 -9.50
N LYS A 171 -7.46 -6.40 -8.68
CA LYS A 171 -7.97 -5.08 -9.10
C LYS A 171 -6.91 -4.30 -9.88
N ILE A 172 -5.68 -4.18 -9.34
CA ILE A 172 -4.60 -3.43 -9.98
C ILE A 172 -4.14 -4.13 -11.27
N SER A 173 -4.12 -5.47 -11.31
CA SER A 173 -3.77 -6.22 -12.53
C SER A 173 -4.64 -5.85 -13.72
N LYS A 174 -5.95 -5.64 -13.50
CA LYS A 174 -6.88 -5.23 -14.57
C LYS A 174 -6.60 -3.83 -15.12
N LYS A 175 -5.91 -2.99 -14.35
CA LYS A 175 -5.53 -1.61 -14.71
C LYS A 175 -4.07 -1.48 -15.17
N CYS A 176 -3.36 -2.61 -15.31
CA CYS A 176 -2.00 -2.62 -15.84
C CYS A 176 -2.01 -2.34 -17.34
N SER A 177 -1.13 -1.46 -17.79
CA SER A 177 -0.97 -1.18 -19.22
C SER A 177 -0.13 -2.27 -19.88
N SER A 178 -0.55 -2.77 -21.05
CA SER A 178 0.21 -3.76 -21.84
C SER A 178 1.41 -3.14 -22.57
N GLU A 179 1.48 -1.82 -22.65
CA GLU A 179 2.62 -1.12 -23.23
C GLU A 179 3.78 -1.11 -22.23
N GLN A 180 4.76 -1.97 -22.47
CA GLN A 180 6.14 -1.77 -22.02
C GLN A 180 6.69 -0.52 -22.72
N ASN A 181 6.20 0.66 -22.33
CA ASN A 181 7.00 1.84 -22.55
C ASN A 181 8.19 1.69 -21.61
N GLU A 182 9.38 1.48 -22.18
CA GLU A 182 10.64 1.83 -21.52
C GLU A 182 10.57 3.32 -21.14
N SER A 183 9.89 3.62 -20.06
CA SER A 183 9.87 4.96 -19.50
C SER A 183 11.03 5.00 -18.52
N PRO A 184 12.06 5.83 -18.78
CA PRO A 184 13.19 5.96 -17.89
C PRO A 184 12.66 6.53 -16.58
N LEU A 185 12.37 5.63 -15.63
CA LEU A 185 12.15 5.99 -14.24
C LEU A 185 11.11 7.10 -14.06
N ALA A 186 10.08 7.20 -14.93
CA ALA A 186 9.10 8.29 -15.02
C ALA A 186 9.61 9.55 -14.31
N SER A 187 10.65 10.19 -14.88
CA SER A 187 11.50 11.17 -14.20
C SER A 187 10.74 11.95 -13.13
N ARG A 188 10.95 11.60 -11.85
CA ARG A 188 10.22 12.21 -10.74
C ARG A 188 10.34 13.71 -10.86
N ILE A 189 9.20 14.35 -11.07
CA ILE A 189 9.16 15.79 -11.24
C ILE A 189 9.37 16.37 -9.86
N ARG A 190 10.52 17.03 -9.67
CA ARG A 190 10.95 17.56 -8.39
C ARG A 190 11.11 19.07 -8.46
N ALA A 191 10.86 19.71 -7.34
CA ALA A 191 11.08 21.14 -7.17
C ALA A 191 11.54 21.41 -5.72
N ARG A 192 12.52 22.28 -5.56
CA ARG A 192 13.02 22.69 -4.24
C ARG A 192 12.18 23.84 -3.68
N THR A 193 12.10 23.96 -2.35
CA THR A 193 11.55 25.17 -1.71
C THR A 193 12.12 26.45 -2.34
N GLY A 194 11.24 27.38 -2.72
CA GLY A 194 11.57 28.65 -3.36
C GLY A 194 11.71 28.58 -4.89
N GLU A 195 11.68 27.40 -5.52
CA GLU A 195 11.58 27.30 -6.97
C GLU A 195 10.13 27.47 -7.44
N ARG A 196 9.94 27.82 -8.72
CA ARG A 196 8.60 27.85 -9.30
C ARG A 196 8.09 26.42 -9.53
N CYS A 197 6.87 26.17 -9.10
CA CYS A 197 6.16 24.92 -9.26
C CYS A 197 6.10 24.53 -10.74
N PRO A 198 6.69 23.40 -11.16
CA PRO A 198 6.71 22.98 -12.55
C PRO A 198 5.33 22.62 -13.10
N LEU A 199 4.44 22.08 -12.25
CA LEU A 199 3.16 21.49 -12.64
C LEU A 199 2.09 21.65 -11.55
N ASP A 200 0.85 21.86 -11.99
CA ASP A 200 -0.31 21.80 -11.10
C ASP A 200 -0.49 20.41 -10.47
N GLY A 201 -0.99 20.40 -9.24
CA GLY A 201 -1.50 19.20 -8.59
C GLY A 201 -0.96 18.99 -7.19
N PHE A 202 -0.91 17.72 -6.78
CA PHE A 202 -0.50 17.30 -5.45
C PHE A 202 0.99 16.98 -5.42
N TRP A 203 1.66 17.46 -4.37
CA TRP A 203 3.09 17.30 -4.14
C TRP A 203 3.36 16.76 -2.74
N LEU A 204 4.37 15.91 -2.60
CA LEU A 204 4.85 15.39 -1.31
C LEU A 204 6.29 15.80 -1.05
N VAL A 205 6.67 15.84 0.23
CA VAL A 205 8.07 15.98 0.61
C VAL A 205 8.82 14.68 0.27
N ALA A 206 9.84 14.76 -0.58
CA ALA A 206 10.53 13.59 -1.13
C ALA A 206 11.25 12.74 -0.05
N ASP A 207 11.66 13.35 1.06
CA ASP A 207 12.33 12.69 2.19
C ASP A 207 11.40 12.41 3.39
N SER A 208 10.13 12.80 3.30
CA SER A 208 9.11 12.57 4.33
C SER A 208 7.74 12.48 3.66
N VAL A 209 7.28 11.25 3.48
CA VAL A 209 5.98 10.97 2.85
C VAL A 209 4.77 11.39 3.70
N ASP A 210 5.02 12.05 4.84
CA ASP A 210 4.02 12.45 5.82
C ASP A 210 3.32 13.78 5.53
N TYR A 211 3.88 14.58 4.60
CA TYR A 211 3.39 15.94 4.33
C TYR A 211 3.14 16.18 2.84
N ARG A 212 1.91 16.60 2.52
CA ARG A 212 1.40 16.87 1.18
C ARG A 212 0.89 18.30 1.07
N ILE A 213 1.04 18.89 -0.11
CA ILE A 213 0.40 20.14 -0.51
C ILE A 213 -0.28 19.99 -1.88
N GLU A 214 -1.21 20.88 -2.17
CA GLU A 214 -1.64 21.19 -3.54
C GLU A 214 -0.93 22.49 -3.95
N ALA A 215 -0.35 22.52 -5.15
CA ALA A 215 0.36 23.70 -5.66
C ALA A 215 -0.01 23.94 -7.12
N LYS A 216 -0.10 25.22 -7.51
CA LYS A 216 -0.34 25.61 -8.90
C LYS A 216 0.96 25.89 -9.63
N GLN A 217 0.98 25.61 -10.92
CA GLN A 217 2.09 25.86 -11.80
C GLN A 217 2.50 27.35 -11.73
N GLY A 218 3.80 27.59 -11.59
CA GLY A 218 4.38 28.92 -11.52
C GLY A 218 4.42 29.57 -10.13
N GLU A 219 3.67 29.06 -9.14
CA GLU A 219 3.76 29.49 -7.74
C GLU A 219 5.09 29.06 -7.10
N LEU A 220 5.54 29.75 -6.06
CA LEU A 220 6.77 29.34 -5.36
C LEU A 220 6.49 28.14 -4.45
N MET A 221 7.32 27.10 -4.55
CA MET A 221 7.21 25.93 -3.70
C MET A 221 7.48 26.29 -2.23
N PRO A 222 6.58 25.93 -1.29
CA PRO A 222 6.70 26.37 0.09
C PRO A 222 7.80 25.62 0.85
N SER A 223 8.10 26.12 2.05
CA SER A 223 8.87 25.35 3.05
C SER A 223 7.94 24.37 3.77
N SER A 224 8.48 23.27 4.28
CA SER A 224 7.73 22.35 5.15
C SER A 224 8.30 22.43 6.57
N GLN A 225 7.44 22.72 7.55
CA GLN A 225 7.82 22.89 8.96
C GLN A 225 9.00 23.86 9.17
N GLY A 226 9.04 24.96 8.40
CA GLY A 226 10.12 25.95 8.46
C GLY A 226 11.46 25.49 7.88
N ARG A 227 11.49 24.35 7.17
CA ARG A 227 12.70 23.80 6.53
C ARG A 227 12.57 23.81 5.01
N ASN A 228 13.71 24.00 4.35
CA ASN A 228 13.83 23.80 2.91
C ASN A 228 13.78 22.30 2.61
N VAL A 229 12.88 21.91 1.71
CA VAL A 229 12.62 20.53 1.34
C VAL A 229 12.67 20.36 -0.17
N ASN A 230 12.78 19.11 -0.62
CA ASN A 230 12.54 18.75 -2.00
C ASN A 230 11.12 18.21 -2.10
N TRP A 231 10.35 18.78 -3.02
CA TRP A 231 9.01 18.34 -3.35
C TRP A 231 9.06 17.39 -4.52
N GLU A 232 8.15 16.42 -4.52
CA GLU A 232 7.95 15.46 -5.59
C GLU A 232 6.49 15.47 -6.01
N TRP A 233 6.25 15.69 -7.30
CA TRP A 233 4.90 15.71 -7.87
C TRP A 233 4.30 14.32 -7.79
N ILE A 234 3.02 14.23 -7.46
CA ILE A 234 2.27 12.98 -7.32
C ILE A 234 1.35 12.79 -8.52
N SER A 235 0.39 13.68 -8.65
CA SER A 235 -0.72 13.56 -9.58
C SER A 235 -1.43 14.89 -9.68
N ARG A 236 -2.18 15.07 -10.77
CA ARG A 236 -3.07 16.22 -10.93
C ARG A 236 -4.28 16.11 -10.00
N GLU A 237 -4.78 14.90 -9.81
CA GLU A 237 -5.93 14.59 -8.95
C GLU A 237 -5.48 13.76 -7.75
N LEU A 238 -6.01 14.04 -6.57
CA LEU A 238 -5.55 13.36 -5.35
C LEU A 238 -5.80 11.85 -5.40
N ILE A 239 -6.98 11.46 -5.86
CA ILE A 239 -7.39 10.08 -6.11
C ILE A 239 -8.18 10.13 -7.42
N PRO A 240 -7.61 9.63 -8.53
CA PRO A 240 -8.29 9.64 -9.82
C PRO A 240 -9.60 8.83 -9.76
N ALA A 241 -10.71 9.41 -10.20
CA ALA A 241 -12.02 8.74 -10.18
C ALA A 241 -12.02 7.42 -11.00
N ALA A 242 -11.20 7.37 -12.06
CA ALA A 242 -11.01 6.19 -12.90
C ALA A 242 -10.41 4.96 -12.16
N LEU A 243 -9.93 5.14 -10.93
CA LEU A 243 -9.55 4.02 -10.07
C LEU A 243 -10.76 3.18 -9.65
N PHE A 244 -11.94 3.79 -9.53
CA PHE A 244 -13.15 3.14 -9.01
C PHE A 244 -14.20 2.83 -10.10
N THR A 245 -13.89 3.13 -11.36
CA THR A 245 -14.71 2.70 -12.49
C THR A 245 -14.23 1.34 -12.99
N ASP A 246 -15.17 0.42 -13.18
CA ASP A 246 -14.98 -0.90 -13.79
C ASP A 246 -14.90 -0.83 -15.32
#